data_AF-A0A069PQ01-F1
#
_entry.id   AF-A0A069PQ01-F1
#
_cell.length_a   1.000
_cell.length_b   1.000
_cell.length_c   1.000
_cell.angle_alpha   90.00
_cell.angle_beta   90.00
_cell.angle_gamma   90.00
#
_symmetry.space_group_name_H-M   'P 1'
#
loop_
_entity.id
_entity.type
_entity.pdbx_description
1 polymer ?
#
loop_
_entity_poly.entity_id
_entity_poly.type
_entity_poly.pdbx_seq_one_letter_code
_entity_poly.pdbx_strand_id
1 'polypeptide(L)'
;MSEAAVAGQTGERIALLKVLGPIHVWALGVGIVLVGEFMGWNFSVAKGGAYGSLIACWIIGLLYTCVAMIDSEVTSTVAAAGGQYTQAKHIIGPLMADRPAAELPLGLLDPHVRTIFDDPRSKELLVTRHGVRIVYQAHSADRSEYLVLRSAALREAHVPAVLLKSILDQAVAVCADLVRGGAHAQA
;
A
#
# COMPACT_ATOMS: atom_id res chain seq x y z
N MET A 1 46.48 -26.58 6.05
CA MET A 1 45.06 -26.51 6.47
C MET A 1 44.65 -25.06 6.37
N SER A 2 43.96 -24.72 5.29
CA SER A 2 43.61 -23.36 4.90
C SER A 2 42.35 -22.93 5.64
N GLU A 3 42.48 -21.96 6.54
CA GLU A 3 41.36 -21.32 7.22
C GLU A 3 40.78 -20.27 6.25
N ALA A 4 39.77 -20.67 5.48
CA ALA A 4 39.02 -19.77 4.62
C ALA A 4 38.05 -18.96 5.48
N ALA A 5 38.42 -17.71 5.75
CA ALA A 5 37.56 -16.73 6.37
C ALA A 5 36.26 -16.60 5.57
N VAL A 6 35.15 -16.90 6.23
CA VAL A 6 33.80 -16.63 5.75
C VAL A 6 33.65 -15.12 5.60
N ALA A 7 33.73 -14.63 4.37
CA ALA A 7 33.44 -13.26 4.03
C ALA A 7 31.95 -13.00 4.31
N GLY A 8 31.68 -12.29 5.41
CA GLY A 8 30.35 -11.83 5.76
C GLY A 8 29.78 -10.96 4.63
N GLN A 9 28.63 -11.36 4.10
CA GLN A 9 27.84 -10.52 3.21
C GLN A 9 27.45 -9.25 3.97
N THR A 10 28.11 -8.14 3.63
CA THR A 10 27.74 -6.82 4.11
C THR A 10 26.43 -6.46 3.40
N GLY A 11 25.32 -6.51 4.14
CA GLY A 11 24.01 -6.11 3.63
C GLY A 11 24.08 -4.68 3.09
N GLU A 12 23.95 -4.54 1.77
CA GLU A 12 23.88 -3.26 1.10
C GLU A 12 22.62 -2.54 1.58
N ARG A 13 22.79 -1.58 2.51
CA ARG A 13 21.70 -0.71 2.94
C ARG A 13 21.32 0.13 1.73
N ILE A 14 20.20 -0.20 1.09
CA ILE A 14 19.60 0.60 0.02
C ILE A 14 19.27 1.97 0.61
N ALA A 15 20.21 2.89 0.46
CA ALA A 15 20.08 4.27 0.89
C ALA A 15 19.40 5.03 -0.25
N LEU A 16 18.09 5.22 -0.13
CA LEU A 16 17.35 6.09 -1.03
C LEU A 16 17.92 7.50 -0.92
N LEU A 17 18.25 8.10 -2.06
CA LEU A 17 18.64 9.50 -2.12
C LEU A 17 17.45 10.36 -1.66
N LYS A 18 17.66 11.19 -0.63
CA LYS A 18 16.68 12.16 -0.15
C LYS A 18 16.57 13.33 -1.13
N VAL A 19 15.95 13.08 -2.28
CA VAL A 19 15.77 14.07 -3.36
C VAL A 19 14.48 14.89 -3.17
N LEU A 20 13.53 14.39 -2.37
CA LEU A 20 12.25 15.06 -2.14
C LEU A 20 12.39 16.20 -1.11
N GLY A 21 12.47 17.43 -1.61
CA GLY A 21 12.37 18.63 -0.79
C GLY A 21 10.92 18.97 -0.38
N PRO A 22 10.72 19.90 0.58
CA PRO A 22 9.40 20.26 1.10
C PRO A 22 8.38 20.68 0.03
N ILE A 23 8.82 21.43 -0.98
CA ILE A 23 7.96 21.89 -2.08
C ILE A 23 7.44 20.71 -2.92
N HIS A 24 8.25 19.68 -3.14
CA HIS A 24 7.83 18.50 -3.89
C HIS A 24 6.79 17.69 -3.12
N VAL A 25 6.96 17.56 -1.80
CA VAL A 25 5.98 16.88 -0.93
C VAL A 25 4.66 17.66 -0.91
N TRP A 26 4.72 18.99 -0.80
CA TRP A 26 3.55 19.85 -0.88
C TRP A 26 2.83 19.72 -2.23
N ALA A 27 3.57 19.77 -3.35
CA ALA A 27 3.00 19.63 -4.68
C ALA A 27 2.35 18.25 -4.90
N LEU A 28 2.96 17.18 -4.37
CA LEU A 28 2.41 15.83 -4.40
C LEU A 28 1.08 15.76 -3.62
N GLY A 29 1.03 16.37 -2.42
CA GLY A 29 -0.19 16.45 -1.62
C GLY A 29 -1.31 17.27 -2.29
N VAL A 30 -0.99 18.44 -2.84
CA VAL A 30 -1.98 19.29 -3.52
C VAL A 30 -2.50 18.63 -4.80
N GLY A 31 -1.62 17.98 -5.57
CA GLY A 31 -1.99 17.29 -6.81
C GLY A 31 -3.01 16.18 -6.59
N ILE A 32 -2.86 15.38 -5.52
CA ILE A 32 -3.80 14.29 -5.25
C ILE A 32 -5.18 14.80 -4.79
N VAL A 33 -5.26 15.93 -4.09
CA VAL A 33 -6.52 16.51 -3.61
C VAL A 33 -7.30 17.22 -4.73
N LEU A 34 -6.61 18.00 -5.58
CA LEU A 34 -7.24 18.80 -6.63
C LEU A 34 -8.08 17.96 -7.62
N VAL A 35 -7.62 16.75 -7.94
CA VAL A 35 -8.33 15.86 -8.88
C VAL A 35 -9.67 15.40 -8.31
N GLY A 36 -9.74 15.14 -7.00
CA GLY A 36 -10.99 14.76 -6.32
C GLY A 36 -11.94 15.94 -6.16
N GLU A 37 -11.42 17.11 -5.80
CA GLU A 37 -12.22 18.30 -5.53
C GLU A 37 -12.94 18.81 -6.79
N PHE A 38 -12.28 18.78 -7.96
CA PHE A 38 -12.91 19.18 -9.24
C PHE A 38 -14.17 18.35 -9.54
N MET A 39 -14.14 17.05 -9.26
CA MET A 39 -15.31 16.18 -9.45
C MET A 39 -16.40 16.48 -8.40
N GLY A 40 -16.02 16.73 -7.15
CA GLY A 40 -16.93 17.06 -6.05
C GLY A 40 -17.69 18.37 -6.26
N TRP A 41 -17.00 19.41 -6.74
CA TRP A 41 -17.57 20.75 -6.92
C TRP A 41 -18.70 20.77 -7.95
N ASN A 42 -18.51 20.06 -9.08
CA ASN A 42 -19.53 19.95 -10.13
C ASN A 42 -20.83 19.32 -9.60
N PHE A 43 -20.73 18.31 -8.74
CA PHE A 43 -21.89 17.65 -8.15
C PHE A 43 -22.55 18.49 -7.04
N SER A 44 -21.72 19.15 -6.22
CA SER A 44 -22.17 20.03 -5.14
C SER A 44 -22.98 21.22 -5.66
N VAL A 45 -22.50 21.90 -6.70
CA VAL A 45 -23.25 23.02 -7.32
C VAL A 45 -24.51 22.53 -8.02
N ALA A 46 -24.47 21.37 -8.69
CA ALA A 46 -25.63 20.82 -9.39
C ALA A 46 -26.79 20.42 -8.47
N LYS A 47 -26.51 19.89 -7.26
CA LYS A 47 -27.55 19.46 -6.30
C LYS A 47 -27.81 20.44 -5.16
N GLY A 48 -26.80 21.14 -4.69
CA GLY A 48 -26.85 22.05 -3.53
C GLY A 48 -26.97 23.53 -3.90
N GLY A 49 -26.83 23.89 -5.18
CA GLY A 49 -26.78 25.28 -5.63
C GLY A 49 -25.53 26.03 -5.16
N ALA A 50 -25.28 27.22 -5.69
CA ALA A 50 -24.05 27.98 -5.41
C ALA A 50 -23.91 28.37 -3.92
N TYR A 51 -25.01 28.77 -3.28
CA TYR A 51 -24.99 29.13 -1.85
C TYR A 51 -24.81 27.91 -0.94
N GLY A 52 -25.43 26.77 -1.27
CA GLY A 52 -25.26 25.53 -0.52
C GLY A 52 -23.83 24.99 -0.64
N SER A 53 -23.23 25.06 -1.83
CA SER A 53 -21.83 24.68 -2.03
C SER A 53 -20.86 25.57 -1.25
N LEU A 54 -21.13 26.87 -1.14
CA LEU A 54 -20.27 27.80 -0.38
C LEU A 54 -20.32 27.51 1.13
N ILE A 55 -21.51 27.28 1.69
CA ILE A 55 -21.67 26.94 3.12
C ILE A 55 -21.02 25.59 3.41
N ALA A 56 -21.24 24.59 2.54
CA ALA A 56 -20.61 23.28 2.67
C ALA A 56 -19.09 23.37 2.59
N CYS A 57 -18.55 24.14 1.65
CA CYS A 57 -17.11 24.40 1.53
C CYS A 57 -16.55 25.01 2.82
N TRP A 58 -17.29 25.94 3.45
CA TRP A 58 -16.85 26.60 4.67
C TRP A 58 -16.83 25.65 5.88
N ILE A 59 -17.90 24.86 6.08
CA ILE A 59 -17.99 23.90 7.18
C ILE A 59 -16.98 22.76 7.02
N ILE A 60 -16.92 22.16 5.83
CA ILE A 60 -15.98 21.06 5.55
C ILE A 60 -14.54 21.57 5.57
N GLY A 61 -14.27 22.77 5.06
CA GLY A 61 -12.94 23.39 5.14
C GLY A 61 -12.46 23.61 6.56
N LEU A 62 -13.35 24.02 7.48
CA LEU A 62 -13.02 24.16 8.90
C LEU A 62 -12.72 22.80 9.55
N LEU A 63 -13.57 21.80 9.33
CA LEU A 63 -13.34 20.43 9.81
C LEU A 63 -12.03 19.84 9.26
N TYR A 64 -11.75 20.06 7.98
CA TYR A 64 -10.54 19.58 7.33
C TYR A 64 -9.28 20.26 7.90
N THR A 65 -9.36 21.55 8.22
CA THR A 65 -8.26 22.28 8.88
C THR A 65 -7.94 21.69 10.26
N CYS A 66 -8.98 21.38 11.05
CA CYS A 66 -8.78 20.70 12.34
C CYS A 66 -8.10 19.34 12.17
N VAL A 67 -8.54 18.53 11.20
CA VAL A 67 -7.93 17.23 10.89
C VAL A 67 -6.47 17.40 10.45
N ALA A 68 -6.17 18.39 9.60
CA ALA A 68 -4.81 18.66 9.14
C ALA A 68 -3.87 19.06 10.29
N MET A 69 -4.36 19.81 11.29
CA MET A 69 -3.58 20.12 12.49
C MET A 69 -3.30 18.87 13.34
N ILE A 70 -4.30 18.02 13.53
CA ILE A 70 -4.13 16.74 14.25
C ILE A 70 -3.11 15.85 13.53
N ASP A 71 -3.21 15.70 12.21
CA ASP A 71 -2.28 14.89 11.42
C ASP A 71 -0.86 15.47 11.46
N SER A 72 -0.70 16.79 11.51
CA SER A 72 0.59 17.45 11.69
C SER A 72 1.22 17.15 13.07
N GLU A 73 0.43 17.16 14.15
CA GLU A 73 0.93 16.80 15.48
C GLU A 73 1.36 15.33 15.52
N VAL A 74 0.51 14.42 15.03
CA VAL A 74 0.82 12.98 15.04
C VAL A 74 2.03 12.66 14.16
N THR A 75 2.10 13.23 12.95
CA THR A 75 3.23 13.01 12.02
C THR A 75 4.55 13.54 12.58
N SER A 76 4.52 14.58 13.42
CA SER A 76 5.74 15.08 14.09
C SER A 76 6.28 14.12 15.15
N THR A 77 5.41 13.31 15.78
CA THR A 77 5.79 12.33 16.81
C THR A 77 6.22 10.98 16.24
N VAL A 78 5.73 10.62 15.05
CA VAL A 78 6.01 9.33 14.39
C VAL A 78 6.67 9.59 13.03
N ALA A 79 7.98 9.81 13.05
CA ALA A 79 8.80 9.97 11.84
C ALA A 79 9.08 8.62 11.15
N ALA A 80 8.03 7.85 10.86
CA ALA A 80 8.12 6.57 10.17
C ALA A 80 7.51 6.68 8.76
N ALA A 81 8.24 6.18 7.76
CA ALA A 81 7.75 6.07 6.39
C ALA A 81 6.68 4.95 6.32
N GLY A 82 5.39 5.31 6.40
CA GLY A 82 4.32 4.32 6.29
C GLY A 82 2.87 4.82 6.41
N GLY A 83 2.64 6.12 6.23
CA GLY A 83 1.29 6.72 6.24
C GLY A 83 0.54 6.52 7.56
N GLN A 84 -0.78 6.71 7.51
CA GLN A 84 -1.65 6.66 8.70
C GLN A 84 -1.67 5.28 9.37
N TYR A 85 -1.43 4.21 8.62
CA TYR A 85 -1.37 2.86 9.19
C TYR A 85 -0.19 2.70 10.14
N THR A 86 1.01 3.16 9.77
CA THR A 86 2.18 3.09 10.65
C THR A 86 2.06 4.05 11.85
N GLN A 87 1.42 5.20 11.67
CA GLN A 87 1.09 6.11 12.78
C GLN A 87 0.11 5.44 13.76
N ALA A 88 -0.95 4.80 13.26
CA ALA A 88 -1.91 4.06 14.10
C ALA A 88 -1.24 2.92 14.88
N LYS A 89 -0.27 2.21 14.27
CA LYS A 89 0.52 1.19 14.98
C LYS A 89 1.30 1.75 16.16
N HIS A 90 1.85 2.96 16.04
CA HIS A 90 2.62 3.60 17.11
C HIS A 90 1.72 4.12 18.24
N ILE A 91 0.50 4.56 17.92
CA ILE A 91 -0.45 5.14 18.89
C ILE A 91 -1.26 4.06 19.63
N ILE A 92 -1.77 3.06 18.90
CA ILE A 92 -2.67 2.02 19.45
C ILE A 92 -1.88 0.86 20.06
N GLY A 93 -0.60 0.71 19.67
CA GLY A 93 0.33 -0.25 20.25
C GLY A 93 0.45 -1.57 19.46
N PRO A 94 1.49 -2.35 19.78
CA PRO A 94 1.91 -3.53 19.00
C PRO A 94 0.94 -4.71 19.04
N LEU A 95 -0.10 -4.68 19.89
CA LEU A 95 -1.10 -5.75 20.00
C LEU A 95 -2.03 -5.87 18.76
N MET A 96 -2.19 -4.79 17.98
CA MET A 96 -2.92 -4.82 16.70
C MET A 96 -1.99 -4.89 15.47
N ALA A 97 -0.69 -4.67 15.64
CA ALA A 97 0.29 -4.76 14.57
C ALA A 97 0.87 -6.18 14.54
N ASP A 98 0.38 -7.02 13.62
CA ASP A 98 1.11 -8.24 13.24
C ASP A 98 2.59 -7.88 12.99
N ARG A 99 3.49 -8.72 13.54
CA ARG A 99 4.97 -8.62 13.68
C ARG A 99 5.65 -7.32 13.19
N PRO A 100 6.60 -6.76 13.96
CA PRO A 100 7.48 -5.72 13.41
C PRO A 100 8.14 -6.23 12.14
N ALA A 101 8.03 -5.49 11.03
CA ALA A 101 8.57 -5.86 9.73
C ALA A 101 10.08 -6.19 9.75
N ALA A 102 10.77 -5.80 10.83
CA ALA A 102 12.15 -6.15 11.14
C ALA A 102 12.39 -7.66 11.41
N GLU A 103 11.35 -8.44 11.72
CA GLU A 103 11.45 -9.89 11.97
C GLU A 103 11.15 -10.76 10.74
N LEU A 104 10.66 -10.17 9.64
CA LEU A 104 10.43 -10.93 8.42
C LEU A 104 11.79 -11.16 7.74
N PRO A 105 12.20 -12.42 7.51
CA PRO A 105 13.45 -12.72 6.81
C PRO A 105 13.31 -12.28 5.35
N LEU A 106 13.60 -11.00 5.08
CA LEU A 106 13.46 -10.38 3.77
C LEU A 106 14.22 -11.16 2.69
N GLY A 107 15.38 -11.73 3.02
CA GLY A 107 16.15 -12.56 2.08
C GLY A 107 15.45 -13.86 1.66
N LEU A 108 14.51 -14.39 2.45
CA LEU A 108 13.65 -15.52 2.09
C LEU A 108 12.44 -15.09 1.26
N LEU A 109 12.00 -13.84 1.39
CA LEU A 109 10.86 -13.27 0.68
C LEU A 109 11.24 -12.65 -0.66
N ASP A 110 12.46 -12.10 -0.79
CA ASP A 110 12.95 -11.42 -1.98
C ASP A 110 12.79 -12.21 -3.29
N PRO A 111 13.13 -13.52 -3.36
CA PRO A 111 12.94 -14.32 -4.57
C PRO A 111 11.46 -14.46 -4.95
N HIS A 112 10.59 -14.63 -3.96
CA HIS A 112 9.15 -14.79 -4.15
C HIS A 112 8.47 -13.47 -4.52
N VAL A 113 8.88 -12.36 -3.90
CA VAL A 113 8.42 -11.00 -4.23
C VAL A 113 8.75 -10.71 -5.70
N ARG A 114 9.99 -10.96 -6.14
CA ARG A 114 10.36 -10.77 -7.55
C ARG A 114 9.52 -11.61 -8.49
N THR A 115 9.29 -12.87 -8.15
CA THR A 115 8.49 -13.79 -8.99
C THR A 115 7.00 -13.42 -9.02
N ILE A 116 6.46 -12.94 -7.91
CA ILE A 116 5.04 -12.55 -7.79
C ILE A 116 4.76 -11.21 -8.48
N PHE A 117 5.68 -10.25 -8.40
CA PHE A 117 5.52 -8.91 -8.99
C PHE A 117 6.07 -8.77 -10.42
N ASP A 118 6.69 -9.81 -10.98
CA ASP A 118 7.05 -9.85 -12.40
C ASP A 118 5.80 -9.84 -13.30
N ASP A 119 4.67 -10.36 -12.79
CA ASP A 119 3.37 -10.17 -13.42
C ASP A 119 2.76 -8.81 -13.02
N PRO A 120 2.58 -7.86 -13.96
CA PRO A 120 2.00 -6.55 -13.67
C PRO A 120 0.53 -6.59 -13.20
N ARG A 121 -0.12 -7.75 -13.29
CA ARG A 121 -1.47 -8.00 -12.77
C ARG A 121 -1.46 -8.30 -11.28
N SER A 122 -0.33 -8.71 -10.71
CA SER A 122 -0.16 -8.81 -9.26
C SER A 122 -0.03 -7.41 -8.66
N LYS A 123 -0.92 -7.07 -7.73
CA LYS A 123 -1.06 -5.70 -7.20
C LYS A 123 -0.55 -5.55 -5.79
N GLU A 124 -0.75 -6.56 -4.97
CA GLU A 124 -0.41 -6.50 -3.55
C GLU A 124 -0.06 -7.90 -3.05
N LEU A 125 0.96 -7.97 -2.20
CA LEU A 125 1.32 -9.17 -1.45
C LEU A 125 1.41 -8.75 0.03
N LEU A 126 0.46 -9.24 0.82
CA LEU A 126 0.43 -9.02 2.25
C LEU A 126 0.82 -10.32 2.95
N VAL A 127 1.87 -10.27 3.75
CA VAL A 127 2.35 -11.40 4.56
C VAL A 127 2.05 -11.08 6.01
N THR A 128 1.24 -11.92 6.66
CA THR A 128 0.88 -11.79 8.07
C THR A 128 1.15 -13.08 8.84
N ARG A 129 0.97 -13.06 10.17
CA ARG A 129 1.12 -14.27 11.01
C ARG A 129 0.03 -15.32 10.75
N HIS A 130 -1.12 -14.91 10.22
CA HIS A 130 -2.28 -15.78 9.97
C HIS A 130 -2.35 -16.28 8.53
N GLY A 131 -1.49 -15.78 7.64
CA GLY A 131 -1.43 -16.24 6.26
C GLY A 131 -0.81 -15.23 5.31
N VAL A 132 -0.75 -15.63 4.04
CA VAL A 132 -0.31 -14.81 2.92
C VAL A 132 -1.54 -14.45 2.09
N ARG A 133 -1.68 -13.18 1.76
CA ARG A 133 -2.74 -12.67 0.89
C ARG A 133 -2.10 -12.07 -0.36
N ILE A 134 -2.51 -12.57 -1.52
CA ILE A 134 -2.12 -12.04 -2.82
C ILE A 134 -3.34 -11.39 -3.46
N VAL A 135 -3.20 -10.13 -3.87
CA VAL A 135 -4.22 -9.41 -4.63
C VAL A 135 -3.80 -9.41 -6.09
N TYR A 136 -4.60 -10.08 -6.92
CA TYR A 136 -4.35 -10.24 -8.34
C TYR A 136 -5.49 -9.65 -9.19
N GLN A 137 -5.14 -8.88 -10.22
CA GLN A 137 -6.11 -8.27 -11.13
C GLN A 137 -6.59 -9.30 -12.16
N ALA A 138 -7.77 -9.88 -11.95
CA ALA A 138 -8.38 -10.85 -12.85
C ALA A 138 -8.96 -10.23 -14.14
N HIS A 139 -9.42 -8.98 -14.09
CA HIS A 139 -9.93 -8.27 -15.27
C HIS A 139 -9.88 -6.75 -15.03
N SER A 140 -9.84 -5.97 -16.10
CA SER A 140 -9.99 -4.51 -16.06
C SER A 140 -11.22 -4.11 -16.85
N ALA A 141 -12.04 -3.19 -16.32
CA ALA A 141 -13.13 -2.62 -17.09
C ALA A 141 -12.57 -1.81 -18.28
N ASP A 142 -13.31 -1.79 -19.39
CA ASP A 142 -12.92 -1.00 -20.55
C ASP A 142 -12.84 0.49 -20.17
N ARG A 143 -11.64 1.07 -20.35
CA ARG A 143 -11.37 2.44 -19.93
C ARG A 143 -12.23 3.45 -20.70
N SER A 144 -12.55 3.17 -21.96
CA SER A 144 -13.36 4.06 -22.80
C SER A 144 -14.83 4.03 -22.35
N GLU A 145 -15.37 2.86 -22.03
CA GLU A 145 -16.75 2.71 -21.54
C GLU A 145 -16.89 3.33 -20.13
N TYR A 146 -15.90 3.15 -19.26
CA TYR A 146 -15.89 3.79 -17.95
C TYR A 146 -15.79 5.32 -18.02
N LEU A 147 -14.95 5.85 -18.92
CA LEU A 147 -14.78 7.30 -19.06
C LEU A 147 -16.04 7.99 -19.63
N VAL A 148 -16.75 7.32 -20.53
CA VAL A 148 -17.92 7.90 -21.23
C VAL A 148 -19.22 7.62 -20.49
N LEU A 149 -19.45 6.38 -20.06
CA LEU A 149 -20.72 5.93 -19.48
C LEU A 149 -20.69 5.84 -17.96
N ARG A 150 -19.52 6.02 -17.33
CA ARG A 150 -19.32 5.80 -15.88
C ARG A 150 -19.81 4.42 -15.42
N SER A 151 -19.82 3.45 -16.34
CA SER A 151 -20.23 2.07 -16.10
C SER A 151 -18.99 1.20 -16.14
N ALA A 152 -18.73 0.48 -15.04
CA ALA A 152 -17.68 -0.54 -14.98
C ALA A 152 -18.25 -1.87 -15.46
N ALA A 153 -18.41 -2.03 -16.78
CA ALA A 153 -18.85 -3.28 -17.36
C ALA A 153 -17.67 -4.26 -17.46
N LEU A 154 -17.61 -5.24 -16.54
CA LEU A 154 -16.73 -6.40 -16.68
C LEU A 154 -17.44 -7.44 -17.55
N ARG A 155 -17.34 -7.29 -18.87
CA ARG A 155 -17.85 -8.31 -19.80
C ARG A 155 -17.02 -9.59 -19.62
N GLU A 156 -17.67 -10.62 -19.09
CA GLU A 156 -17.13 -11.99 -18.93
C GLU A 156 -15.81 -12.10 -18.17
N ALA A 157 -15.81 -11.69 -16.89
CA ALA A 157 -14.70 -12.00 -15.98
C ALA A 157 -14.68 -13.50 -15.62
N HIS A 158 -14.06 -14.31 -16.47
CA HIS A 158 -13.76 -15.71 -16.17
C HIS A 158 -12.36 -15.80 -15.56
N VAL A 159 -12.26 -16.35 -14.34
CA VAL A 159 -10.97 -16.66 -13.72
C VAL A 159 -10.61 -18.09 -14.12
N PRO A 160 -9.64 -18.30 -15.03
CA PRO A 160 -9.26 -19.64 -15.43
C PRO A 160 -8.68 -20.40 -14.23
N ALA A 161 -9.14 -21.63 -14.02
CA ALA A 161 -8.73 -22.47 -12.89
C ALA A 161 -7.21 -22.70 -12.84
N VAL A 162 -6.54 -22.68 -14.00
CA VAL A 162 -5.08 -22.79 -14.12
C VAL A 162 -4.37 -21.60 -13.45
N LEU A 163 -4.88 -20.38 -13.66
CA LEU A 163 -4.33 -19.16 -13.05
C LEU A 163 -4.58 -19.14 -11.53
N LEU A 164 -5.77 -19.58 -11.10
CA LEU A 164 -6.06 -19.69 -9.67
C LEU A 164 -5.12 -20.70 -9.01
N LYS A 165 -4.87 -21.84 -9.68
CA LYS A 165 -3.94 -22.86 -9.20
C LYS A 165 -2.50 -22.34 -9.13
N SER A 166 -2.03 -21.59 -10.14
CA SER A 166 -0.67 -21.04 -10.11
C SER A 166 -0.49 -20.01 -8.98
N ILE A 167 -1.47 -19.13 -8.77
CA ILE A 167 -1.43 -18.15 -7.68
C ILE A 167 -1.50 -18.85 -6.32
N LEU A 168 -2.30 -19.90 -6.19
CA LEU A 168 -2.39 -20.69 -4.96
C LEU A 168 -1.10 -21.45 -4.68
N ASP A 169 -0.50 -22.09 -5.69
CA ASP A 169 0.78 -22.79 -5.58
C ASP A 169 1.90 -21.82 -5.16
N GLN A 170 1.90 -20.58 -5.70
CA GLN A 170 2.80 -19.51 -5.28
C GLN A 170 2.57 -19.09 -3.82
N ALA A 171 1.32 -18.89 -3.40
CA ALA A 171 1.00 -18.55 -2.02
C ALA A 171 1.43 -19.66 -1.02
N VAL A 172 1.22 -20.92 -1.40
CA VAL A 172 1.65 -22.09 -0.61
C VAL A 172 3.16 -22.16 -0.52
N ALA A 173 3.90 -21.88 -1.61
CA ALA A 173 5.36 -21.84 -1.59
C ALA A 173 5.89 -20.78 -0.63
N VAL A 174 5.32 -19.57 -0.65
CA VAL A 174 5.68 -18.49 0.30
C VAL A 174 5.38 -18.90 1.75
N CYS A 175 4.20 -19.46 2.02
CA CYS A 175 3.86 -19.96 3.36
C CYS A 175 4.81 -21.08 3.83
N ALA A 176 5.13 -22.03 2.96
CA ALA A 176 6.01 -23.15 3.29
C ALA A 176 7.42 -22.67 3.67
N ASP A 177 7.99 -21.74 2.92
CA ASP A 177 9.32 -21.20 3.21
C ASP A 177 9.36 -20.30 4.44
N LEU A 178 8.28 -19.56 4.73
CA LEU A 178 8.15 -18.80 5.97
C LEU A 178 8.06 -19.70 7.21
N VAL A 179 7.34 -20.83 7.12
CA VAL A 179 7.26 -21.83 8.19
C VAL A 179 8.62 -22.49 8.42
N ARG A 180 9.34 -22.86 7.35
CA ARG A 180 10.71 -23.42 7.44
C ARG A 180 11.71 -22.43 8.03
N GLY A 181 11.65 -21.16 7.60
CA GLY A 181 12.52 -20.09 8.12
C GLY A 181 12.27 -19.78 9.60
N GLY A 182 11.02 -19.89 10.07
CA GLY A 182 10.68 -19.74 11.48
C GLY A 182 11.22 -20.87 12.37
N ALA A 183 11.28 -22.10 11.87
CA ALA A 183 11.80 -23.25 12.61
C ALA A 183 13.32 -23.17 12.87
N HIS A 184 14.09 -22.53 11.98
CA HIS A 184 15.52 -22.33 12.13
C HIS A 184 15.91 -21.13 13.01
N ALA A 185 14.98 -20.21 13.29
CA ALA A 185 15.21 -19.05 14.16
C ALA A 185 14.90 -19.34 15.65
N GLN A 186 14.34 -20.51 15.97
CA GLN A 186 13.95 -20.92 17.33
C GLN A 186 14.83 -22.03 17.94
N ALA A 187 15.91 -22.43 17.27
CA ALA A 187 16.92 -23.37 17.76
C ALA A 187 18.26 -22.64 18.00
#